data_AF-A0A821XMM4-F1
#
_entry.id   AF-A0A821XMM4-F1
#
_cell.length_a   1.000
_cell.length_b   1.000
_cell.length_c   1.000
_cell.angle_alpha   90.00
_cell.angle_beta   90.00
_cell.angle_gamma   90.00
#
_symmetry.space_group_name_H-M   'P 1'
#
loop_
_entity.id
_entity.type
_entity.pdbx_description
1 polymer ?
#
loop_
_entity_poly.entity_id
_entity_poly.type
_entity_poly.pdbx_seq_one_letter_code
_entity_poly.pdbx_strand_id
1 'polypeptide(L)'
;SVQMRLYALHKRQFVAVFVLFFICLFITILIGIAGPSTIHSTDYEFNNQQKQISGPYEIKSGDLDKFYQRLWLTMKTTTDINDDFHQSVNVTVNMSYPSSPANKQSYERQRTIHCQKQVSNLKKKR
;
A
#
# COMPACT_ATOMS: atom_id res chain seq x y z
N SER A 1 -30.05 -32.27 26.55
CA SER A 1 -29.32 -32.29 25.27
C SER A 1 -29.70 -31.04 24.50
N VAL A 2 -28.73 -30.20 24.12
CA VAL A 2 -29.01 -28.99 23.34
C VAL A 2 -29.17 -29.40 21.88
N GLN A 3 -30.41 -29.46 21.40
CA GLN A 3 -30.68 -29.65 19.98
C GLN A 3 -30.16 -28.42 19.22
N MET A 4 -29.05 -28.59 18.49
CA MET A 4 -28.60 -27.59 17.53
C MET A 4 -29.68 -27.46 16.46
N ARG A 5 -30.36 -26.30 16.44
CA ARG A 5 -31.54 -26.02 15.60
C ARG A 5 -31.33 -26.28 14.11
N LEU A 6 -30.08 -26.37 13.64
CA LEU A 6 -29.75 -26.67 12.25
C LEU A 6 -30.21 -28.08 11.79
N TYR A 7 -30.31 -29.05 12.70
CA TYR A 7 -30.73 -30.42 12.37
C TYR A 7 -32.26 -30.61 12.27
N ALA A 8 -33.04 -29.62 12.71
CA ALA A 8 -34.50 -29.70 12.75
C ALA A 8 -35.20 -29.02 11.56
N LEU A 9 -34.44 -28.57 10.54
CA LEU A 9 -35.00 -27.95 9.34
C LEU A 9 -35.16 -28.97 8.20
N HIS A 10 -36.35 -28.99 7.61
CA HIS A 10 -36.71 -29.78 6.44
C HIS A 10 -35.73 -29.52 5.26
N LYS A 11 -35.41 -30.55 4.45
CA LYS A 11 -34.44 -30.50 3.32
C LYS A 11 -34.49 -29.23 2.47
N ARG A 12 -35.70 -28.69 2.23
CA ARG A 12 -35.93 -27.46 1.44
C ARG A 12 -35.39 -26.18 2.09
N GLN A 13 -35.45 -26.08 3.42
CA GLN A 13 -35.02 -24.91 4.16
C GLN A 13 -33.49 -24.81 4.25
N PHE A 14 -32.82 -25.96 4.39
CA PHE A 14 -31.37 -26.04 4.33
C PHE A 14 -30.85 -25.48 3.00
N VAL A 15 -31.40 -25.95 1.88
CA VAL A 15 -31.02 -25.49 0.53
C VAL A 15 -31.29 -23.99 0.35
N ALA A 16 -32.40 -23.45 0.86
CA ALA A 16 -32.73 -22.03 0.75
C ALA A 16 -31.68 -21.12 1.42
N VAL A 17 -31.16 -21.52 2.59
CA VAL A 17 -30.09 -20.75 3.28
C VAL A 17 -28.79 -20.76 2.48
N PHE A 18 -28.42 -21.90 1.87
CA PHE A 18 -27.25 -21.96 1.00
C PHE A 18 -27.42 -21.07 -0.24
N VAL A 19 -28.57 -21.13 -0.90
CA VAL A 19 -28.85 -20.30 -2.08
C VAL A 19 -28.78 -18.82 -1.73
N LEU A 20 -29.40 -18.40 -0.62
CA LEU A 20 -29.35 -17.02 -0.15
C LEU A 20 -27.92 -16.58 0.18
N PHE A 21 -27.15 -17.44 0.85
CA PHE A 21 -25.74 -17.18 1.16
C PHE A 21 -24.93 -16.92 -0.11
N PHE A 22 -25.09 -17.77 -1.14
CA PHE A 22 -24.39 -17.57 -2.41
C PHE A 22 -24.83 -16.27 -3.11
N ILE A 23 -26.13 -15.95 -3.12
CA ILE A 23 -26.61 -14.69 -3.71
C ILE A 23 -25.97 -13.48 -3.02
N CYS A 24 -25.98 -13.44 -1.69
CA CYS A 24 -25.35 -12.36 -0.93
C CYS A 24 -23.85 -12.30 -1.18
N LEU A 25 -23.17 -13.44 -1.21
CA LEU A 25 -21.73 -13.52 -1.49
C LEU A 25 -21.40 -12.99 -2.89
N PHE A 26 -22.18 -13.36 -3.92
CA PHE A 26 -22.00 -12.82 -5.26
C PHE A 26 -22.21 -11.31 -5.29
N ILE A 27 -23.25 -10.78 -4.62
CA ILE A 27 -23.48 -9.34 -4.53
C ILE A 27 -22.29 -8.63 -3.86
N THR A 28 -21.78 -9.17 -2.74
CA THR A 28 -20.61 -8.60 -2.04
C THR A 28 -19.35 -8.61 -2.92
N ILE A 29 -19.11 -9.68 -3.67
CA ILE A 29 -17.97 -9.76 -4.60
C ILE A 29 -18.12 -8.72 -5.72
N LEU A 30 -19.31 -8.58 -6.31
CA LEU A 30 -19.54 -7.59 -7.36
C LEU A 30 -19.27 -6.16 -6.87
N ILE A 31 -19.72 -5.83 -5.67
CA ILE A 31 -19.44 -4.52 -5.03
C ILE A 31 -17.94 -4.36 -4.76
N GLY A 32 -17.26 -5.41 -4.29
CA GLY A 32 -15.82 -5.38 -4.04
C GLY A 32 -15.00 -5.13 -5.30
N ILE A 33 -15.40 -5.68 -6.45
CA ILE A 33 -14.72 -5.49 -7.74
C ILE A 33 -15.03 -4.11 -8.33
N ALA A 34 -16.27 -3.63 -8.20
CA ALA A 34 -16.68 -2.32 -8.70
C ALA A 34 -16.25 -1.15 -7.79
N GLY A 35 -15.67 -1.44 -6.63
CA GLY A 35 -15.22 -0.43 -5.68
C GLY A 35 -14.04 0.40 -6.21
N PRO A 36 -13.91 1.67 -5.78
CA PRO A 36 -12.75 2.48 -6.10
C PRO A 36 -11.47 1.88 -5.47
N SER A 37 -10.33 2.19 -6.06
CA SER A 37 -9.03 1.74 -5.55
C SER A 37 -8.83 2.14 -4.08
N THR A 38 -8.51 1.18 -3.23
CA THR A 38 -8.33 1.40 -1.79
C THR A 38 -7.08 2.23 -1.45
N ILE A 39 -6.12 2.31 -2.39
CA ILE A 39 -4.84 2.98 -2.19
C ILE A 39 -4.71 4.10 -3.21
N HIS A 40 -4.45 5.31 -2.72
CA HIS A 40 -4.06 6.44 -3.55
C HIS A 40 -2.54 6.60 -3.49
N SER A 41 -1.86 6.51 -4.64
CA SER A 41 -0.41 6.60 -4.76
C SER A 41 -0.01 7.80 -5.62
N THR A 42 0.98 8.56 -5.14
CA THR A 42 1.60 9.66 -5.89
C THR A 42 3.09 9.42 -5.99
N ASP A 43 3.61 9.42 -7.22
CA ASP A 43 5.03 9.20 -7.49
C ASP A 43 5.73 10.55 -7.71
N TYR A 44 6.93 10.67 -7.13
CA TYR A 44 7.80 11.83 -7.28
C TYR A 44 9.15 11.39 -7.81
N GLU A 45 9.54 11.93 -8.97
CA GLU A 45 10.86 11.69 -9.55
C GLU A 45 11.81 12.83 -9.18
N PHE A 46 12.84 12.51 -8.42
CA PHE A 46 13.93 13.43 -8.09
C PHE A 46 15.16 13.05 -8.90
N ASN A 47 15.47 13.84 -9.93
CA ASN A 47 16.68 13.62 -10.73
C ASN A 47 17.87 14.34 -10.05
N ASN A 48 18.58 13.64 -9.18
CA ASN A 48 19.82 14.15 -8.62
C ASN A 48 20.94 13.96 -9.64
N GLN A 49 21.44 15.05 -10.21
CA GLN A 49 22.66 15.03 -11.03
C GLN A 49 23.93 14.73 -10.20
N GLN A 50 23.82 14.78 -8.86
CA GLN A 50 24.89 14.39 -7.95
C GLN A 50 24.79 12.90 -7.61
N LYS A 51 25.93 12.19 -7.66
CA LYS A 51 26.07 10.74 -7.34
C LYS A 51 25.73 10.37 -5.89
N GLN A 52 25.23 11.30 -5.08
CA GLN A 52 24.93 11.10 -3.67
C GLN A 52 23.47 11.46 -3.41
N ILE A 53 22.73 10.55 -2.77
CA ILE A 53 21.39 10.80 -2.24
C ILE A 53 21.56 11.75 -1.06
N SER A 54 21.52 13.05 -1.34
CA SER A 54 21.75 14.08 -0.32
C SER A 54 20.90 15.29 -0.64
N GLY A 55 19.86 15.49 0.16
CA GLY A 55 19.04 16.68 0.08
C GLY A 55 17.75 16.56 0.89
N PRO A 56 17.17 17.69 1.33
CA PRO A 56 15.78 17.73 1.70
C PRO A 56 14.92 17.62 0.43
N TYR A 57 14.14 16.55 0.33
CA TYR A 57 13.15 16.40 -0.75
C TYR A 57 11.82 16.99 -0.27
N GLU A 58 11.35 18.04 -0.93
CA GLU A 58 10.03 18.60 -0.66
C GLU A 58 8.97 17.80 -1.43
N ILE A 59 8.11 17.11 -0.68
CA ILE A 59 7.04 16.27 -1.24
C ILE A 59 5.71 16.83 -0.74
N LYS A 60 4.76 17.04 -1.65
CA LYS A 60 3.39 17.40 -1.32
C LYS A 60 2.52 16.15 -1.33
N SER A 61 1.91 15.79 -0.21
CA SER A 61 1.05 14.59 -0.16
C SER A 61 -0.26 14.73 -0.95
N GLY A 62 -0.60 15.95 -1.38
CA GLY A 62 -1.93 16.28 -1.90
C GLY A 62 -2.96 16.46 -0.77
N ASP A 63 -4.22 16.62 -1.15
CA ASP A 63 -5.34 16.81 -0.23
C ASP A 63 -5.69 15.49 0.46
N LEU A 64 -5.21 15.34 1.69
CA LEU A 64 -5.54 14.23 2.57
C LEU A 64 -6.82 14.58 3.35
N ASP A 65 -7.94 14.00 2.95
CA ASP A 65 -9.19 14.04 3.71
C ASP A 65 -9.17 13.06 4.91
N LYS A 66 -10.16 13.17 5.81
CA LYS A 66 -10.32 12.33 7.01
C LYS A 66 -10.51 10.84 6.71
N PHE A 67 -10.82 10.48 5.47
CA PHE A 67 -10.93 9.09 5.03
C PHE A 67 -9.58 8.37 4.96
N TYR A 68 -8.47 9.10 4.83
CA TYR A 68 -7.13 8.51 4.81
C TYR A 68 -6.65 8.21 6.24
N GLN A 69 -6.69 6.93 6.63
CA GLN A 69 -6.29 6.50 7.97
C GLN A 69 -4.77 6.30 8.11
N ARG A 70 -4.06 6.05 7.00
CA ARG A 70 -2.62 5.73 7.00
C ARG A 70 -1.97 6.38 5.78
N LEU A 71 -0.76 6.91 6.01
CA LEU A 71 0.11 7.43 4.96
C LEU A 71 1.38 6.59 4.91
N TRP A 72 1.74 6.15 3.70
CA TRP A 72 2.96 5.37 3.46
C TRP A 72 3.89 6.18 2.58
N LEU A 73 5.14 6.33 3.02
CA LEU A 73 6.20 6.95 2.24
C LEU A 73 7.20 5.87 1.84
N THR A 74 7.37 5.67 0.54
CA THR A 74 8.30 4.69 -0.04
C THR A 74 9.27 5.41 -0.94
N MET A 75 10.56 5.09 -0.82
CA MET A 75 11.60 5.60 -1.70
C MET A 75 12.07 4.48 -2.60
N LYS A 76 12.16 4.76 -3.91
CA LYS A 76 12.77 3.88 -4.89
C LYS A 76 13.99 4.58 -5.46
N THR A 77 15.15 3.93 -5.34
CA THR A 77 16.42 4.45 -5.88
C THR A 77 16.92 3.52 -6.96
N THR A 78 17.33 4.11 -8.07
CA THR A 78 18.06 3.43 -9.14
C THR A 78 19.53 3.81 -9.05
N THR A 79 20.41 2.85 -9.29
CA THR A 79 21.85 3.04 -9.25
C THR A 79 22.47 2.20 -10.35
N ASP A 80 23.46 2.74 -11.04
CA ASP A 80 24.12 2.09 -12.18
C ASP A 80 25.19 1.06 -11.75
N ILE A 81 25.35 0.85 -10.44
CA ILE A 81 26.26 -0.15 -9.86
C ILE A 81 25.65 -1.53 -10.08
N ASN A 82 26.44 -2.43 -10.67
CA ASN A 82 25.99 -3.74 -11.13
C ASN A 82 26.06 -4.84 -10.05
N ASP A 83 26.40 -4.45 -8.82
CA ASP A 83 26.64 -5.31 -7.67
C ASP A 83 25.52 -5.15 -6.64
N ASP A 84 25.23 -6.25 -5.94
CA ASP A 84 24.31 -6.23 -4.80
C ASP A 84 24.96 -5.45 -3.66
N PHE A 85 24.32 -4.38 -3.22
CA PHE A 85 24.84 -3.54 -2.14
C PHE A 85 23.80 -3.31 -1.05
N HIS A 86 24.29 -3.32 0.19
CA HIS A 86 23.50 -3.08 1.38
C HIS A 86 24.06 -1.83 2.06
N GLN A 87 23.24 -0.78 2.17
CA GLN A 87 23.66 0.47 2.80
C GLN A 87 22.64 0.94 3.81
N SER A 88 23.06 1.18 5.05
CA SER A 88 22.22 1.83 6.05
C SER A 88 22.22 3.34 5.84
N VAL A 89 21.03 3.94 5.78
CA VAL A 89 20.81 5.37 5.63
C VAL A 89 19.89 5.85 6.75
N ASN A 90 20.21 6.99 7.34
CA ASN A 90 19.33 7.67 8.28
C ASN A 90 18.35 8.55 7.49
N VAL A 91 17.07 8.31 7.68
CA VAL A 91 16.00 9.04 7.01
C VAL A 91 15.27 9.88 8.05
N THR A 92 15.28 11.19 7.84
CA THR A 92 14.55 12.15 8.67
C THR A 92 13.41 12.74 7.86
N VAL A 93 12.19 12.62 8.39
CA VAL A 93 10.96 13.10 7.76
C VAL A 93 10.36 14.19 8.63
N ASN A 94 10.22 15.38 8.06
CA ASN A 94 9.56 16.51 8.70
C ASN A 94 8.20 16.74 8.04
N MET A 95 7.13 16.59 8.81
CA MET A 95 5.77 16.80 8.35
C MET A 95 5.25 18.16 8.82
N SER A 96 4.65 18.91 7.89
CA SER A 96 4.03 20.20 8.14
C SER A 96 2.61 20.19 7.63
N TYR A 97 1.67 20.68 8.44
CA TYR A 97 0.25 20.75 8.10
C TYR A 97 -0.14 22.20 7.78
N PRO A 98 -0.75 22.49 6.61
CA PRO A 98 -1.14 23.85 6.26
C PRO A 98 -2.21 24.43 7.19
N SER A 99 -3.08 23.58 7.75
CA SER A 99 -4.10 23.95 8.73
C SER A 99 -3.57 24.18 10.15
N SER A 100 -2.35 23.74 10.45
CA SER A 100 -1.71 23.94 11.76
C SER A 100 -0.19 24.07 11.58
N PRO A 101 0.31 25.25 11.18
CA PRO A 101 1.73 25.47 10.89
C PRO A 101 2.64 25.34 12.13
N ALA A 102 2.06 25.38 13.33
CA ALA A 102 2.75 25.18 14.60
C ALA A 102 3.00 23.70 14.92
N ASN A 103 2.21 22.78 14.36
CA ASN A 103 2.35 21.36 14.61
C ASN A 103 3.33 20.74 13.61
N LYS A 104 4.62 20.85 13.91
CA LYS A 104 5.68 20.20 13.13
C LYS A 104 6.01 18.88 13.80
N GLN A 105 5.87 17.79 13.04
CA GLN A 105 6.27 16.48 13.52
C GLN A 105 7.51 16.01 12.77
N SER A 106 8.53 15.61 13.52
CA SER A 106 9.76 15.06 12.96
C SER A 106 9.89 13.60 13.36
N TYR A 107 10.26 12.78 12.39
CA TYR A 107 10.50 11.36 12.58
C TYR A 107 11.85 11.00 11.99
N GLU A 108 12.71 10.44 12.82
CA GLU A 108 14.01 9.93 12.39
C GLU A 108 14.03 8.40 12.47
N ARG A 109 14.49 7.76 11.40
CA ARG A 109 14.60 6.31 11.36
C ARG A 109 15.76 5.87 10.47
N GLN A 110 16.58 4.99 11.03
CA GLN A 110 17.58 4.25 10.26
C GLN A 110 16.90 3.19 9.39
N ARG A 111 17.28 3.13 8.12
CA ARG A 111 16.76 2.20 7.12
C ARG A 111 17.92 1.54 6.38
N THR A 112 17.75 0.28 5.99
CA THR A 112 18.73 -0.41 5.14
C THR A 112 18.19 -0.44 3.72
N ILE A 113 18.95 0.11 2.79
CA ILE A 113 18.70 0.01 1.36
C ILE A 113 19.32 -1.30 0.89
N HIS A 114 18.50 -2.15 0.30
CA HIS A 114 18.93 -3.36 -0.37
C HIS A 114 18.77 -3.14 -1.88
N CYS A 115 19.89 -3.08 -2.58
CA CYS A 115 19.88 -3.03 -4.03
C CYS A 115 20.16 -4.42 -4.59
N GLN A 116 19.25 -4.87 -5.44
CA GLN A 116 19.40 -6.09 -6.19
C GLN A 116 19.68 -5.74 -7.64
N LYS A 117 20.61 -6.45 -8.26
CA LYS A 117 20.87 -6.34 -9.70
C LYS A 117 19.56 -6.47 -10.50
N GLN A 118 19.26 -5.47 -11.31
CA GLN A 118 18.23 -5.61 -12.33
C GLN A 118 18.73 -6.59 -13.40
N VAL A 119 18.31 -7.85 -13.30
CA VAL A 119 18.45 -8.80 -14.39
C VAL A 119 17.44 -8.41 -15.46
N SER A 120 17.91 -7.72 -16.50
CA SER A 120 17.12 -7.43 -17.69
C SER A 120 16.70 -8.74 -18.36
N ASN A 121 15.51 -9.24 -18.03
CA ASN A 121 14.86 -10.32 -18.75
C ASN A 121 14.34 -9.78 -20.10
N LEU A 122 15.27 -9.45 -21.00
CA LEU A 122 15.02 -9.39 -22.43
C LEU A 122 14.96 -10.83 -22.97
N LYS A 123 13.84 -11.51 -22.70
CA LYS A 123 13.32 -12.72 -23.38
C LYS A 123 12.02 -13.07 -22.63
N LYS A 124 10.81 -13.04 -23.18
CA LYS A 124 10.41 -13.46 -24.53
C LYS A 124 8.97 -12.98 -24.76
N LYS A 125 8.77 -12.07 -25.72
CA LYS A 125 7.51 -11.99 -26.47
C LYS A 125 7.33 -13.33 -27.19
N ARG A 126 6.26 -14.05 -26.89
CA ARG A 126 5.46 -14.83 -27.84
C ARG A 126 4.15 -15.20 -27.20
#